data_AF-A0A1G6YA65-F1
#
_entry.id   AF-A0A1G6YA65-F1
#
_cell.length_a   1.000
_cell.length_b   1.000
_cell.length_c   1.000
_cell.angle_alpha   90.00
_cell.angle_beta   90.00
_cell.angle_gamma   90.00
#
_symmetry.space_group_name_H-M   'P 1'
#
loop_
_entity.id
_entity.type
_entity.pdbx_description
1 polymer ?
#
loop_
_entity_poly.entity_id
_entity_poly.type
_entity_poly.pdbx_seq_one_letter_code
_entity_poly.pdbx_strand_id
1 'polypeptide(L)'
;MDTTLVLLILLGLGLYAWARARDAAEVARRHGLEACERAGVQLLDHSVALVKLALKRSEDGRLGVVRQYRFDYSREGSDRASGALALHGLRLLWITAPEPLATPPAEVRPTIAPRSFGHWG
;
A
#
# COMPACT_ATOMS: atom_id res chain seq x y z
N MET A 1 3.39 36.68 -29.66
CA MET A 1 4.48 36.21 -28.77
C MET A 1 3.94 35.23 -27.74
N ASP A 2 3.25 34.14 -28.11
CA ASP A 2 2.30 33.59 -27.11
C ASP A 2 2.25 32.05 -27.07
N THR A 3 2.34 31.38 -28.22
CA THR A 3 2.15 29.92 -28.28
C THR A 3 3.31 29.14 -27.65
N THR A 4 4.55 29.54 -27.89
CA THR A 4 5.72 28.82 -27.36
C THR A 4 5.76 28.85 -25.84
N LEU A 5 5.44 29.99 -25.22
CA LEU A 5 5.38 30.12 -23.77
C LEU A 5 4.26 29.26 -23.17
N VAL A 6 3.09 29.25 -23.80
CA VAL A 6 1.98 28.37 -23.39
C VAL A 6 2.38 26.90 -23.49
N LEU A 7 3.04 26.48 -24.58
CA LEU A 7 3.52 25.11 -24.74
C LEU A 7 4.55 24.71 -23.68
N LEU A 8 5.48 25.61 -23.33
CA LEU A 8 6.45 25.36 -22.27
C LEU A 8 5.79 25.23 -20.90
N ILE A 9 4.78 26.06 -20.59
CA ILE A 9 4.01 25.96 -19.35
C ILE A 9 3.25 24.64 -19.29
N LEU A 10 2.57 24.25 -20.37
CA LEU A 10 1.83 22.99 -20.44
C LEU A 10 2.76 21.78 -20.30
N LEU A 11 3.94 21.83 -20.96
CA LEU A 11 4.96 20.79 -20.84
C LEU A 11 5.47 20.68 -19.39
N GLY A 12 5.82 21.81 -18.77
CA GLY A 12 6.27 21.85 -17.38
C GLY A 12 5.21 21.31 -16.41
N LEU A 13 3.94 21.71 -16.60
CA LEU A 13 2.84 21.21 -15.80
C LEU A 13 2.59 19.71 -16.01
N GLY A 14 2.70 19.23 -17.25
CA GLY A 14 2.59 17.82 -17.59
C GLY A 14 3.68 16.97 -16.95
N LEU A 15 4.94 17.40 -17.07
CA LEU A 15 6.09 16.74 -16.44
C LEU A 15 5.96 16.72 -14.92
N TYR A 16 5.56 17.85 -14.33
CA TYR A 16 5.31 17.93 -12.89
C TYR A 16 4.19 16.98 -12.48
N ALA A 17 3.03 17.00 -13.15
CA ALA A 17 1.92 16.11 -12.84
C ALA A 17 2.29 14.63 -12.96
N TRP A 18 3.08 14.28 -13.98
CA TRP A 18 3.59 12.94 -14.19
C TRP A 18 4.54 12.50 -13.07
N ALA A 19 5.52 13.33 -12.70
CA ALA A 19 6.43 13.04 -11.60
C ALA A 19 5.67 12.83 -10.28
N ARG A 20 4.71 13.70 -9.97
CA ARG A 20 3.87 13.57 -8.77
C ARG A 20 2.99 12.33 -8.78
N ALA A 21 2.55 11.87 -9.95
CA ALA A 21 1.80 10.61 -10.08
C ALA A 21 2.71 9.39 -9.84
N ARG A 22 3.96 9.42 -10.30
CA ARG A 22 4.95 8.36 -10.04
C ARG A 22 5.29 8.25 -8.56
N ASP A 23 5.57 9.37 -7.89
CA ASP A 23 5.83 9.38 -6.46
C ASP A 23 4.65 8.79 -5.67
N ALA A 24 3.43 9.15 -6.05
CA ALA A 24 2.22 8.63 -5.42
C ALA A 24 2.02 7.13 -5.67
N ALA A 25 2.33 6.64 -6.87
CA ALA A 25 2.27 5.21 -7.19
C ALA A 25 3.28 4.42 -6.36
N GLU A 26 4.49 4.96 -6.17
CA GLU A 26 5.52 4.33 -5.34
C GLU A 26 5.14 4.28 -3.85
N VAL A 27 4.59 5.38 -3.30
CA VAL A 27 4.06 5.39 -1.93
C VAL A 27 2.90 4.42 -1.77
N ALA A 28 1.99 4.36 -2.74
CA ALA A 28 0.90 3.39 -2.76
C ALA A 28 1.42 1.94 -2.75
N ARG A 29 2.43 1.64 -3.59
CA ARG A 29 3.07 0.32 -3.66
C ARG A 29 3.68 -0.08 -2.32
N ARG A 30 4.39 0.83 -1.65
CA ARG A 30 4.97 0.59 -0.32
C ARG A 30 3.90 0.26 0.72
N HIS A 31 2.83 1.04 0.79
CA HIS A 31 1.73 0.75 1.71
C HIS A 31 1.00 -0.56 1.41
N GLY A 32 0.81 -0.90 0.13
CA GLY A 32 0.25 -2.18 -0.27
C GLY A 32 1.13 -3.35 0.18
N LEU A 33 2.45 -3.25 -0.04
CA LEU A 33 3.42 -4.25 0.38
C LEU A 33 3.42 -4.42 1.92
N GLU A 34 3.54 -3.32 2.67
CA GLU A 34 3.49 -3.33 4.13
C GLU A 34 2.17 -3.92 4.67
N ALA A 35 1.05 -3.73 3.98
CA ALA A 35 -0.22 -4.32 4.35
C ALA A 35 -0.27 -5.82 4.06
N CYS A 36 0.26 -6.27 2.93
CA CYS A 36 0.37 -7.69 2.58
C CYS A 36 1.31 -8.43 3.54
N GLU A 37 2.49 -7.88 3.82
CA GLU A 37 3.46 -8.46 4.77
C GLU A 37 2.86 -8.64 6.16
N ARG A 38 2.11 -7.65 6.66
CA ARG A 38 1.41 -7.75 7.96
C ARG A 38 0.31 -8.81 7.99
N ALA A 39 -0.33 -9.09 6.86
CA ALA A 39 -1.35 -10.13 6.75
C ALA A 39 -0.77 -11.52 6.43
N GLY A 40 0.56 -11.61 6.21
CA GLY A 40 1.23 -12.84 5.78
C GLY A 40 0.93 -13.24 4.33
N VAL A 41 0.29 -12.39 3.54
CA VAL A 41 -0.08 -12.68 2.14
C VAL A 41 0.94 -12.11 1.17
N GLN A 42 0.97 -12.64 -0.06
CA GLN A 42 1.87 -12.18 -1.12
C GLN A 42 1.20 -11.13 -2.00
N LEU A 43 1.85 -9.97 -2.17
CA LEU A 43 1.45 -8.97 -3.17
C LEU A 43 1.74 -9.49 -4.59
N LEU A 44 0.74 -9.54 -5.46
CA LEU A 44 0.93 -9.87 -6.88
C LEU A 44 1.47 -8.68 -7.65
N ASP A 45 2.23 -9.00 -8.70
CA ASP A 45 2.70 -8.07 -9.73
C ASP A 45 3.56 -6.90 -9.20
N HIS A 46 3.84 -6.85 -7.90
CA HIS A 46 4.48 -5.74 -7.17
C HIS A 46 4.01 -4.34 -7.63
N SER A 47 2.77 -4.25 -8.11
CA SER A 47 2.27 -3.09 -8.83
C SER A 47 0.95 -2.60 -8.25
N VAL A 48 0.69 -1.33 -8.47
CA VAL A 48 -0.56 -0.68 -8.07
C VAL A 48 -1.16 -0.01 -9.29
N ALA A 49 -2.46 -0.22 -9.51
CA ALA A 49 -3.20 0.37 -10.60
C ALA A 49 -4.00 1.58 -10.09
N LEU A 50 -3.81 2.76 -10.72
CA LEU A 50 -4.64 3.91 -10.43
C LEU A 50 -6.07 3.64 -10.92
N VAL A 51 -7.06 3.72 -10.02
CA VAL A 51 -8.48 3.49 -10.33
C VAL A 51 -9.34 4.75 -10.24
N LYS A 52 -8.89 5.77 -9.49
CA LYS A 52 -9.61 7.03 -9.38
C LYS A 52 -8.68 8.21 -9.12
N LEU A 53 -8.97 9.33 -9.76
CA LEU A 53 -8.29 10.62 -9.56
C LEU A 53 -9.34 11.69 -9.25
N ALA A 54 -9.15 12.46 -8.20
CA ALA A 54 -10.05 13.56 -7.84
C ALA A 54 -9.29 14.73 -7.24
N LEU A 55 -9.76 15.96 -7.48
CA LEU A 55 -9.27 17.14 -6.77
C LEU A 55 -10.15 17.36 -5.53
N LYS A 56 -9.55 17.30 -4.34
CA LYS A 56 -10.28 17.49 -3.07
C LYS A 56 -9.51 18.40 -2.12
N ARG A 57 -10.27 19.13 -1.30
CA ARG A 57 -9.72 19.90 -0.20
C ARG A 57 -9.55 18.98 1.02
N SER A 58 -8.37 19.03 1.65
CA SER A 58 -8.10 18.36 2.92
C SER A 58 -8.85 19.03 4.07
N GLU A 59 -8.94 18.36 5.22
CA GLU A 59 -9.45 18.95 6.46
C GLU A 59 -8.65 20.19 6.88
N ASP A 60 -7.35 20.21 6.58
CA ASP A 60 -6.47 21.38 6.77
C ASP A 60 -6.72 22.54 5.78
N GLY A 61 -7.79 22.47 4.98
CA GLY A 61 -8.17 23.50 3.99
C GLY A 61 -7.33 23.51 2.71
N ARG A 62 -6.30 22.67 2.60
CA ARG A 62 -5.39 22.63 1.43
C ARG A 62 -5.99 21.83 0.28
N LEU A 63 -6.02 22.42 -0.91
CA LEU A 63 -6.42 21.71 -2.13
C LEU A 63 -5.34 20.69 -2.51
N GLY A 64 -5.74 19.46 -2.85
CA GLY A 64 -4.81 18.42 -3.23
C GLY A 64 -5.46 17.35 -4.08
N VAL A 65 -4.61 16.56 -4.73
CA VAL A 65 -5.06 15.48 -5.61
C VAL A 65 -5.21 14.21 -4.79
N VAL A 66 -6.41 13.65 -4.78
CA VAL A 66 -6.72 12.33 -4.23
C VAL A 66 -6.57 11.29 -5.33
N ARG A 67 -5.79 10.25 -5.05
CA ARG A 67 -5.55 9.11 -5.94
C ARG A 67 -5.96 7.84 -5.22
N GLN A 68 -6.83 7.05 -5.84
CA GLN A 68 -7.16 5.72 -5.36
C GLN A 68 -6.44 4.70 -6.21
N TYR A 69 -5.82 3.73 -5.55
CA TYR A 69 -5.08 2.65 -6.16
C TYR A 69 -5.69 1.31 -5.77
N ARG A 70 -5.66 0.35 -6.69
CA ARG A 70 -5.95 -1.06 -6.45
C ARG A 70 -4.66 -1.86 -6.57
N PHE A 71 -4.53 -2.87 -5.75
CA PHE A 71 -3.43 -3.84 -5.80
C PHE A 71 -3.98 -5.24 -5.62
N ASP A 72 -3.31 -6.24 -6.19
CA ASP A 72 -3.75 -7.62 -6.12
C ASP A 72 -2.83 -8.41 -5.19
N TYR A 73 -3.36 -9.39 -4.47
CA TYR A 73 -2.62 -10.24 -3.54
C TYR A 73 -3.15 -11.69 -3.55
N SER A 74 -2.29 -12.64 -3.15
CA SER A 74 -2.61 -14.05 -3.01
C SER A 74 -2.31 -14.53 -1.61
N ARG A 75 -3.16 -15.42 -1.12
CA ARG A 75 -2.95 -16.16 0.12
C ARG A 75 -1.98 -17.33 -0.09
N GLU A 76 -2.28 -18.21 -1.04
CA GLU A 76 -1.57 -19.49 -1.25
C GLU A 76 -0.98 -19.64 -2.67
N GLY A 77 -0.95 -18.56 -3.45
CA GLY A 77 -0.41 -18.53 -4.82
C GLY A 77 -1.42 -18.87 -5.92
N SER A 78 -2.56 -19.51 -5.61
CA SER A 78 -3.63 -19.83 -6.58
C SER A 78 -4.82 -18.88 -6.52
N ASP A 79 -5.03 -18.22 -5.37
CA ASP A 79 -6.13 -17.29 -5.15
C ASP A 79 -5.73 -15.85 -5.53
N ARG A 80 -6.66 -15.06 -6.06
CA ARG A 80 -6.45 -13.65 -6.41
C ARG A 80 -7.51 -12.81 -5.74
N ALA A 81 -7.11 -12.11 -4.69
CA ALA A 81 -7.89 -11.07 -4.06
C ALA A 81 -7.32 -9.69 -4.40
N SER A 82 -8.12 -8.64 -4.20
CA SER A 82 -7.69 -7.27 -4.43
C SER A 82 -7.87 -6.42 -3.18
N GLY A 83 -6.88 -5.60 -2.89
CA GLY A 83 -6.95 -4.52 -1.92
C GLY A 83 -7.03 -3.17 -2.62
N ALA A 84 -7.38 -2.14 -1.86
CA ALA A 84 -7.41 -0.78 -2.37
C ALA A 84 -6.90 0.19 -1.31
N LEU A 85 -6.39 1.34 -1.75
CA LEU A 85 -5.99 2.42 -0.88
C LEU A 85 -6.21 3.78 -1.55
N ALA A 86 -6.21 4.85 -0.76
CA ALA A 86 -6.26 6.20 -1.27
C ALA A 86 -5.19 7.09 -0.65
N LEU A 87 -4.59 7.95 -1.48
CA LEU A 87 -3.65 8.98 -1.07
C LEU A 87 -4.22 10.38 -1.34
N HIS A 88 -4.04 11.34 -0.43
CA HIS A 88 -4.14 12.79 -0.70
C HIS A 88 -2.72 13.36 -0.84
N GLY A 89 -2.34 13.74 -2.04
CA GLY A 89 -0.93 13.97 -2.35
C GLY A 89 -0.13 12.67 -2.19
N LEU A 90 0.68 12.58 -1.14
CA LEU A 90 1.42 11.38 -0.73
C LEU A 90 0.98 10.83 0.65
N ARG A 91 -0.03 11.45 1.28
CA ARG A 91 -0.52 11.02 2.59
C ARG A 91 -1.58 9.95 2.42
N LEU A 92 -1.42 8.81 3.09
CA LEU A 92 -2.43 7.76 3.14
C LEU A 92 -3.70 8.27 3.83
N LEU A 93 -4.84 8.15 3.14
CA LEU A 93 -6.17 8.43 3.69
C LEU A 93 -6.78 7.17 4.29
N TRP A 94 -6.76 6.09 3.53
CA TRP A 94 -7.28 4.79 3.94
C TRP A 94 -6.63 3.68 3.12
N ILE A 95 -6.66 2.47 3.66
CA ILE A 95 -6.28 1.23 2.99
C ILE A 95 -7.23 0.14 3.45
N THR A 96 -7.71 -0.67 2.50
CA THR A 96 -8.40 -1.92 2.80
C THR A 96 -7.32 -2.98 3.05
N ALA A 97 -7.20 -3.41 4.30
CA ALA A 97 -6.23 -4.42 4.68
C ALA A 97 -6.51 -5.75 3.95
N PRO A 98 -5.48 -6.45 3.47
CA PRO A 98 -5.64 -7.81 2.99
C PRO A 98 -6.17 -8.72 4.09
N GLU A 99 -6.98 -9.71 3.71
CA GLU A 99 -7.43 -10.73 4.63
C GLU A 99 -6.22 -11.58 5.08
N PRO A 100 -5.96 -11.73 6.39
CA PRO A 100 -4.83 -12.51 6.87
C PRO A 100 -4.91 -13.96 6.41
N LEU A 101 -3.77 -14.57 6.12
CA LEU A 101 -3.68 -16.03 6.16
C LEU A 101 -4.16 -16.48 7.54
N ALA A 102 -5.08 -17.46 7.58
CA ALA A 102 -5.73 -17.92 8.79
C ALA A 102 -4.74 -17.91 9.97
N THR A 103 -5.11 -17.25 11.06
CA THR A 103 -4.25 -17.14 12.25
C THR A 103 -3.75 -18.54 12.60
N PRO A 104 -2.44 -18.86 12.51
CA PRO A 104 -1.96 -20.08 13.12
C PRO A 104 -2.39 -20.00 14.59
N PRO A 105 -3.04 -21.03 15.14
CA PRO A 105 -3.61 -20.97 16.49
C PRO A 105 -2.54 -20.43 17.43
N ALA A 106 -2.90 -19.38 18.16
CA ALA A 106 -2.03 -18.61 19.04
C ALA A 106 -0.86 -19.46 19.52
N GLU A 107 0.34 -19.12 19.04
CA GLU A 107 1.61 -19.77 19.36
C GLU A 107 1.53 -20.45 20.73
N VAL A 108 1.31 -21.77 20.74
CA VAL A 108 1.31 -22.56 21.96
C VAL A 108 2.75 -22.53 22.44
N ARG A 109 3.08 -21.52 23.24
CA ARG A 109 4.35 -21.43 23.95
C ARG A 109 4.50 -22.76 24.68
N PRO A 110 5.42 -23.65 24.27
CA PRO A 110 5.59 -24.89 24.98
C PRO A 110 5.99 -24.48 26.39
N THR A 111 5.13 -24.78 27.36
CA THR A 111 5.52 -24.74 28.76
C THR A 111 6.57 -25.83 28.88
N ILE A 112 7.83 -25.45 28.70
CA ILE A 112 8.96 -26.30 29.03
C ILE A 112 8.83 -26.51 30.54
N ALA A 113 8.18 -27.61 30.93
CA ALA A 113 8.23 -28.09 32.29
C ALA A 113 9.71 -28.28 32.64
N PRO A 114 10.20 -27.78 33.78
CA PRO A 114 11.58 -27.99 34.16
C PRO A 114 11.83 -29.49 34.23
N ARG A 115 12.69 -30.01 33.35
CA ARG A 115 13.17 -31.39 33.44
C ARG A 115 13.92 -31.49 34.76
N SER A 116 13.32 -32.17 35.75
CA SER A 116 14.03 -32.61 36.94
C SER A 116 15.06 -33.66 36.50
N PHE A 117 16.27 -33.21 36.20
CA PHE A 117 17.45 -34.07 36.19
C PHE A 117 17.85 -34.31 37.65
N GLY A 118 17.57 -35.50 38.17
CA GLY A 118 17.96 -35.83 39.52
C GLY A 118 17.53 -37.22 39.96
N HIS A 119 18.34 -38.22 39.64
CA HIS A 119 18.75 -39.26 40.60
C HIS A 119 19.84 -40.13 39.95
N TRP A 120 21.07 -39.98 40.43
CA TRP A 120 22.08 -41.04 40.40
C TRP A 120 22.61 -41.09 41.83
N GLY A 121 22.28 -42.16 42.53
CA GLY A 121 22.62 -42.45 43.92
C GLY A 121 22.12 -43.84 44.25
#